data_AF-A0A1H8VQ89-F1
#
_entry.id   AF-A0A1H8VQ89-F1
#
_cell.length_a   1.000
_cell.length_b   1.000
_cell.length_c   1.000
_cell.angle_alpha   90.00
_cell.angle_beta   90.00
_cell.angle_gamma   90.00
#
_symmetry.space_group_name_H-M   'P 1'
#
loop_
_entity.id
_entity.type
_entity.pdbx_description
1 polymer ?
#
loop_
_entity_poly.entity_id
_entity_poly.type
_entity_poly.pdbx_seq_one_letter_code
_entity_poly.pdbx_strand_id
1 'polypeptide(L)'
;MTITVTLHEGDQVIRKAQRDAYRKLQQSKQRRTKGGNFTFTDMERIAAVTSEIDATYLGYLMYLQTFIDYETNALVIGRGKWPLTRRDMVEGLGITLETFRTFYAVMERYSIIMEVDGRFIMNEDYHFRGAAEGRRVVKTYDDRLRKIYASLPTRKVRQLGYLYRLLPYIHLETNMLCWNPFETDPSEIRAMNKREIAVTLDIDEKTAYRLLQ
;
A
#
# COMPACT_ATOMS: atom_id res chain seq x y z
N MET A 1 -21.43 37.23 -39.87
CA MET A 1 -20.71 36.34 -40.81
C MET A 1 -20.89 34.91 -40.30
N THR A 2 -21.83 34.18 -40.88
CA THR A 2 -22.21 32.83 -40.43
C THR A 2 -21.45 31.83 -41.30
N ILE A 3 -20.54 31.06 -40.70
CA ILE A 3 -19.81 30.02 -41.42
C ILE A 3 -20.64 28.74 -41.33
N THR A 4 -21.20 28.34 -42.47
CA THR A 4 -21.90 27.06 -42.61
C THR A 4 -20.86 26.01 -43.01
N VAL A 5 -20.69 24.97 -42.18
CA VAL A 5 -19.84 23.82 -42.48
C VAL A 5 -20.72 22.64 -42.85
N THR A 6 -20.54 22.10 -44.06
CA THR A 6 -21.21 20.91 -44.54
C THR A 6 -20.43 19.68 -44.06
N LEU A 7 -21.07 18.81 -43.27
CA LEU A 7 -20.48 17.55 -42.80
C LEU A 7 -20.90 16.41 -43.72
N HIS A 8 -19.97 15.51 -44.04
CA HIS A 8 -20.22 14.31 -44.84
C HIS A 8 -20.37 13.06 -43.97
N GLU A 9 -20.96 12.01 -44.53
CA GLU A 9 -21.20 10.75 -43.84
C GLU A 9 -19.85 10.07 -43.51
N GLY A 10 -19.51 10.03 -42.22
CA GLY A 10 -18.21 9.56 -41.70
C GLY A 10 -17.44 10.62 -40.90
N ASP A 11 -17.84 11.90 -40.96
CA ASP A 11 -17.19 12.97 -40.22
C ASP A 11 -17.50 12.89 -38.71
N GLN A 12 -16.47 12.60 -37.90
CA GLN A 12 -16.57 12.62 -36.44
C GLN A 12 -16.18 14.01 -35.92
N VAL A 13 -17.16 14.81 -35.49
CA VAL A 13 -16.92 16.08 -34.79
C VAL A 13 -16.46 15.79 -33.35
N ILE A 14 -15.17 15.51 -33.18
CA ILE A 14 -14.58 15.32 -31.84
C ILE A 14 -14.27 16.70 -31.28
N ARG A 15 -15.12 17.21 -30.39
CA ARG A 15 -14.89 18.47 -29.64
C ARG A 15 -13.49 18.43 -29.02
N LYS A 16 -12.74 19.53 -29.09
CA LYS A 16 -11.37 19.65 -28.52
C LYS A 16 -11.25 19.07 -27.10
N ALA A 17 -12.26 19.30 -26.26
CA ALA A 17 -12.35 18.76 -24.90
C ALA A 17 -12.38 17.21 -24.84
N GLN A 18 -13.05 16.54 -25.77
CA GLN A 18 -13.15 15.08 -25.83
C GLN A 18 -11.81 14.45 -26.27
N ARG A 19 -11.10 15.12 -27.20
CA ARG A 19 -9.73 14.72 -27.61
C ARG A 19 -8.71 14.90 -26.47
N ASP A 20 -8.81 15.99 -25.73
CA ASP A 20 -7.92 16.26 -24.60
C ASP A 20 -8.21 15.34 -23.41
N ALA A 21 -9.49 15.04 -23.14
CA ALA A 21 -9.90 14.03 -22.17
C ALA A 21 -9.37 12.63 -22.54
N TYR A 22 -9.48 12.24 -23.81
CA TYR A 22 -8.95 10.96 -24.30
C TYR A 22 -7.42 10.89 -24.18
N ARG A 23 -6.68 11.97 -24.51
CA ARG A 23 -5.23 12.03 -24.31
C ARG A 23 -4.84 11.92 -22.83
N LYS A 24 -5.57 12.58 -21.92
CA LYS A 24 -5.36 12.46 -20.47
C LYS A 24 -5.62 11.03 -19.98
N LEU A 25 -6.67 10.38 -20.49
CA LEU A 25 -7.01 8.99 -20.18
C LEU A 25 -5.97 8.00 -20.71
N GLN A 26 -5.43 8.23 -21.90
CA GLN A 26 -4.35 7.41 -22.46
C GLN A 26 -3.04 7.63 -21.72
N GLN A 27 -2.68 8.88 -21.39
CA GLN A 27 -1.50 9.18 -20.58
C GLN A 27 -1.62 8.65 -19.16
N SER A 28 -2.81 8.67 -18.54
CA SER A 28 -3.04 8.09 -17.22
C SER A 28 -2.96 6.57 -17.26
N LYS A 29 -3.53 5.91 -18.29
CA LYS A 29 -3.37 4.47 -18.54
C LYS A 29 -1.89 4.10 -18.78
N GLN A 30 -1.16 4.89 -19.56
CA GLN A 30 0.24 4.63 -19.89
C GLN A 30 1.21 4.92 -18.73
N ARG A 31 0.88 5.87 -17.86
CA ARG A 31 1.55 6.09 -16.56
C ARG A 31 1.24 4.95 -15.58
N ARG A 32 -0.01 4.48 -15.53
CA ARG A 32 -0.45 3.32 -14.73
C ARG A 32 0.27 2.03 -15.13
N THR A 33 0.48 1.79 -16.42
CA THR A 33 1.20 0.59 -16.90
C THR A 33 2.71 0.64 -16.69
N LYS A 34 3.33 1.83 -16.69
CA LYS A 34 4.79 1.97 -16.46
C LYS A 34 5.23 1.89 -14.99
N GLY A 35 4.38 2.28 -14.04
CA GLY A 35 4.71 2.31 -12.60
C GLY A 35 4.55 0.98 -11.87
N GLY A 36 3.88 0.00 -12.48
CA GLY A 36 3.47 -1.23 -11.80
C GLY A 36 2.30 -1.01 -10.84
N ASN A 37 1.76 -2.12 -10.33
CA ASN A 37 0.71 -2.09 -9.31
C ASN A 37 1.31 -1.64 -7.97
N PHE A 38 0.65 -0.68 -7.31
CA PHE A 38 1.00 -0.26 -5.95
C PHE A 38 -0.24 -0.06 -5.08
N THR A 39 0.00 -0.12 -3.78
CA THR A 39 -0.96 0.13 -2.71
C THR A 39 -0.51 1.32 -1.89
N PHE A 40 -1.46 2.17 -1.49
CA PHE A 40 -1.22 3.27 -0.58
C PHE A 40 -1.41 2.83 0.86
N THR A 41 -0.55 3.30 1.75
CA THR A 41 -0.69 3.18 3.19
C THR A 41 -0.75 4.57 3.80
N ASP A 42 -1.80 4.85 4.58
CA ASP A 42 -1.99 6.12 5.27
C ASP A 42 -1.15 6.19 6.54
N MET A 43 -0.19 7.11 6.57
CA MET A 43 0.86 7.15 7.59
C MET A 43 0.33 7.44 8.99
N GLU A 44 -0.66 8.33 9.10
CA GLU A 44 -1.20 8.73 10.41
C GLU A 44 -2.10 7.65 10.97
N ARG A 45 -2.91 7.01 10.11
CA ARG A 45 -3.81 5.94 10.53
C ARG A 45 -3.05 4.72 11.02
N ILE A 46 -2.01 4.29 10.32
CA ILE A 46 -1.21 3.15 10.80
C ILE A 46 -0.40 3.50 12.07
N ALA A 47 0.06 4.75 12.23
CA ALA A 47 0.83 5.16 13.42
C ALA A 47 0.05 4.96 14.72
N ALA A 48 -1.29 5.05 14.66
CA ALA A 48 -2.16 4.86 15.81
C ALA A 48 -2.30 3.39 16.27
N VAL A 49 -1.91 2.41 15.46
CA VAL A 49 -2.15 0.98 15.75
C VAL A 49 -0.91 0.10 15.67
N THR A 50 0.17 0.55 15.01
CA THR A 50 1.35 -0.27 14.74
C THR A 50 2.13 -0.69 15.99
N SER A 51 2.10 0.10 17.07
CA SER A 51 2.74 -0.26 18.35
C SER A 51 2.04 -1.44 19.03
N GLU A 52 0.71 -1.54 18.88
CA GLU A 52 -0.15 -2.50 19.58
C GLU A 52 -0.26 -3.86 18.88
N ILE A 53 0.27 -3.97 17.65
CA ILE A 53 0.20 -5.17 16.82
C ILE A 53 1.59 -5.80 16.73
N ASP A 54 1.68 -7.12 16.97
CA ASP A 54 2.93 -7.86 16.84
C ASP A 54 3.55 -7.66 15.44
N ALA A 55 4.87 -7.46 15.41
CA ALA A 55 5.58 -7.19 14.17
C ALA A 55 5.41 -8.33 13.15
N THR A 56 5.28 -9.60 13.57
CA THR A 56 5.01 -10.70 12.63
C THR A 56 3.70 -10.50 11.89
N TYR A 57 2.64 -10.08 12.59
CA TYR A 57 1.33 -9.80 12.01
C TYR A 57 1.36 -8.57 11.10
N LEU A 58 2.12 -7.52 11.46
CA LEU A 58 2.37 -6.39 10.56
C LEU A 58 3.13 -6.83 9.29
N GLY A 59 4.03 -7.81 9.39
CA GLY A 59 4.70 -8.40 8.23
C GLY A 59 3.73 -9.13 7.30
N TYR A 60 2.78 -9.90 7.86
CA TYR A 60 1.70 -10.52 7.07
C TYR A 60 0.78 -9.46 6.44
N LEU A 61 0.41 -8.42 7.19
CA LEU A 61 -0.39 -7.30 6.69
C LEU A 61 0.31 -6.57 5.53
N MET A 62 1.61 -6.30 5.68
CA MET A 62 2.44 -5.66 4.66
C MET A 62 2.38 -6.44 3.35
N TYR A 63 2.40 -7.77 3.38
CA TYR A 63 2.22 -8.60 2.19
C TYR A 63 0.77 -8.62 1.68
N LEU A 64 -0.20 -8.77 2.58
CA LEU A 64 -1.60 -8.96 2.22
C LEU A 64 -2.22 -7.71 1.57
N GLN A 65 -1.78 -6.50 1.95
CA GLN A 65 -2.24 -5.27 1.31
C GLN A 65 -1.96 -5.23 -0.21
N THR A 66 -1.02 -6.02 -0.72
CA THR A 66 -0.73 -6.07 -2.17
C THR A 66 -1.87 -6.69 -2.99
N PHE A 67 -2.82 -7.37 -2.34
CA PHE A 67 -3.97 -8.02 -2.96
C PHE A 67 -5.22 -7.14 -2.97
N ILE A 68 -5.13 -5.88 -2.53
CA ILE A 68 -6.24 -4.93 -2.57
C ILE A 68 -6.64 -4.68 -4.03
N ASP A 69 -7.93 -4.76 -4.30
CA ASP A 69 -8.51 -4.37 -5.57
C ASP A 69 -8.72 -2.84 -5.64
N TYR A 70 -8.60 -2.31 -6.84
CA TYR A 70 -8.73 -0.89 -7.11
C TYR A 70 -10.16 -0.38 -6.81
N GLU A 71 -10.28 0.68 -6.01
CA GLU A 71 -11.52 1.37 -5.58
C GLU A 71 -12.54 0.56 -4.78
N THR A 72 -12.49 -0.78 -4.79
CA THR A 72 -13.40 -1.62 -3.97
C THR A 72 -12.79 -2.05 -2.66
N ASN A 73 -11.45 -1.97 -2.55
CA ASN A 73 -10.68 -2.40 -1.39
C ASN A 73 -10.84 -3.88 -0.98
N ALA A 74 -11.53 -4.69 -1.80
CA ALA A 74 -11.65 -6.11 -1.61
C ALA A 74 -10.30 -6.80 -1.87
N LEU A 75 -10.00 -7.83 -1.08
CA LEU A 75 -8.81 -8.65 -1.30
C LEU A 75 -9.07 -9.69 -2.39
N VAL A 76 -8.32 -9.63 -3.48
CA VAL A 76 -8.53 -10.45 -4.68
C VAL A 76 -7.24 -11.07 -5.22
N ILE A 77 -7.39 -12.17 -5.97
CA ILE A 77 -6.29 -12.87 -6.61
C ILE A 77 -6.56 -13.16 -8.09
N GLY A 78 -5.47 -13.25 -8.85
CA GLY A 78 -5.50 -13.58 -10.28
C GLY A 78 -6.04 -12.45 -11.14
N ARG A 79 -6.00 -12.65 -12.46
CA ARG A 79 -6.46 -11.65 -13.44
C ARG A 79 -7.97 -11.43 -13.40
N GLY A 80 -8.72 -12.46 -13.01
CA GLY A 80 -10.18 -12.42 -12.87
C GLY A 80 -10.66 -11.69 -11.62
N LYS A 81 -9.75 -11.22 -10.74
CA LYS A 81 -10.07 -10.58 -9.46
C LYS A 81 -11.00 -11.44 -8.60
N TRP A 82 -10.67 -12.71 -8.45
CA TRP A 82 -11.41 -13.63 -7.60
C TRP A 82 -11.22 -13.24 -6.14
N PRO A 83 -12.27 -13.14 -5.32
CA PRO A 83 -12.12 -12.87 -3.88
C PRO A 83 -11.19 -13.88 -3.23
N LEU A 84 -10.25 -13.42 -2.41
CA LEU A 84 -9.40 -14.30 -1.62
C LEU A 84 -10.26 -15.08 -0.62
N THR A 85 -10.06 -16.38 -0.54
CA THR A 85 -10.62 -17.20 0.54
C THR A 85 -9.66 -17.23 1.73
N ARG A 86 -10.15 -17.69 2.89
CA ARG A 86 -9.28 -17.97 4.05
C ARG A 86 -8.15 -18.95 3.70
N ARG A 87 -8.45 -19.96 2.88
CA ARG A 87 -7.45 -20.94 2.41
C ARG A 87 -6.36 -20.26 1.59
N ASP A 88 -6.74 -19.40 0.64
CA ASP A 88 -5.77 -18.71 -0.21
C ASP A 88 -4.86 -17.79 0.61
N MET A 89 -5.39 -17.13 1.65
CA MET A 89 -4.58 -16.32 2.57
C MET A 89 -3.63 -17.17 3.42
N VAL A 90 -4.08 -18.31 3.95
CA VAL A 90 -3.24 -19.24 4.71
C VAL A 90 -2.08 -19.75 3.84
N GLU A 91 -2.39 -20.20 2.62
CA GLU A 91 -1.40 -20.69 1.66
C GLU A 91 -0.44 -19.58 1.22
N GLY A 92 -0.97 -18.40 0.85
CA GLY A 92 -0.17 -17.26 0.38
C GLY A 92 0.74 -16.66 1.45
N LEU A 93 0.28 -16.63 2.70
CA LEU A 93 1.10 -16.21 3.84
C LEU A 93 2.11 -17.28 4.27
N GLY A 94 1.87 -18.55 3.91
CA GLY A 94 2.73 -19.68 4.28
C GLY A 94 2.68 -19.98 5.79
N ILE A 95 1.49 -19.91 6.39
CA ILE A 95 1.26 -20.08 7.83
C ILE A 95 0.26 -21.21 8.10
N THR A 96 0.13 -21.61 9.37
CA THR A 96 -0.91 -22.55 9.79
C THR A 96 -2.27 -21.83 9.89
N LEU A 97 -3.35 -22.60 9.84
CA LEU A 97 -4.71 -22.08 10.06
C LEU A 97 -4.86 -21.44 11.45
N GLU A 98 -4.20 -21.99 12.47
CA GLU A 98 -4.20 -21.43 13.83
C GLU A 98 -3.55 -20.05 13.87
N THR A 99 -2.35 -19.91 13.30
CA THR A 99 -1.67 -18.60 13.21
C THR A 99 -2.52 -17.60 12.42
N PHE A 100 -3.17 -18.03 11.34
CA PHE A 100 -4.07 -17.18 10.57
C PHE A 100 -5.28 -16.72 11.38
N ARG A 101 -5.90 -17.59 12.18
CA ARG A 101 -7.03 -17.22 13.05
C ARG A 101 -6.64 -16.11 14.02
N THR A 102 -5.48 -16.23 14.67
CA THR A 102 -4.98 -15.22 15.59
C THR A 102 -4.65 -13.92 14.87
N PHE A 103 -3.93 -13.99 13.73
CA PHE A 103 -3.64 -12.84 12.88
C PHE A 103 -4.93 -12.10 12.48
N TYR A 104 -5.91 -12.83 11.94
CA TYR A 104 -7.16 -12.26 11.47
C TYR A 104 -7.97 -11.62 12.62
N ALA A 105 -8.05 -12.27 13.78
CA ALA A 105 -8.71 -11.70 14.95
C ALA A 105 -8.09 -10.36 15.38
N VAL A 106 -6.77 -10.20 15.27
CA VAL A 106 -6.10 -8.91 15.52
C VAL A 106 -6.46 -7.88 14.45
N MET A 107 -6.46 -8.25 13.17
CA MET A 107 -6.84 -7.35 12.08
C MET A 107 -8.29 -6.87 12.21
N GLU A 108 -9.20 -7.76 12.61
CA GLU A 108 -10.61 -7.45 12.83
C GLU A 108 -10.81 -6.56 14.06
N ARG A 109 -10.12 -6.85 15.17
CA ARG A 109 -10.14 -6.02 16.40
C ARG A 109 -9.78 -4.56 16.13
N TYR A 110 -8.80 -4.30 15.27
CA TYR A 110 -8.39 -2.94 14.89
C TYR A 110 -9.12 -2.40 13.64
N SER A 111 -10.11 -3.14 13.14
CA SER A 111 -10.88 -2.79 11.93
C SER A 111 -10.00 -2.53 10.71
N ILE A 112 -8.89 -3.28 10.58
CA ILE A 112 -7.97 -3.20 9.44
C ILE A 112 -8.48 -4.10 8.30
N ILE A 113 -8.93 -5.32 8.63
CA ILE A 113 -9.54 -6.25 7.69
C ILE A 113 -10.88 -6.70 8.25
N MET A 114 -11.91 -6.69 7.42
CA MET A 114 -13.27 -7.08 7.77
C MET A 114 -13.81 -8.08 6.76
N GLU A 115 -14.76 -8.91 7.16
CA GLU A 115 -15.51 -9.76 6.24
C GLU A 115 -16.90 -9.16 6.00
N VAL A 116 -17.21 -8.82 4.75
CA VAL A 116 -18.49 -8.24 4.33
C VAL A 116 -19.02 -9.06 3.16
N ASP A 117 -20.24 -9.60 3.28
CA ASP A 117 -20.88 -10.43 2.27
C ASP A 117 -20.00 -11.58 1.75
N GLY A 118 -19.27 -12.23 2.66
CA GLY A 118 -18.36 -13.33 2.36
C GLY A 118 -17.07 -12.93 1.64
N ARG A 119 -16.72 -11.63 1.65
CA ARG A 119 -15.48 -11.09 1.05
C ARG A 119 -14.64 -10.39 2.10
N PHE A 120 -13.33 -10.58 2.03
CA PHE A 120 -12.41 -9.81 2.86
C PHE A 120 -12.17 -8.43 2.25
N ILE A 121 -12.45 -7.40 3.04
CA ILE A 121 -12.28 -5.99 2.68
C ILE A 121 -11.20 -5.40 3.58
N MET A 122 -10.24 -4.73 2.97
CA MET A 122 -9.25 -3.92 3.68
C MET A 122 -9.83 -2.53 3.95
N ASN A 123 -9.76 -2.06 5.18
CA ASN A 123 -10.24 -0.73 5.52
C ASN A 123 -9.39 0.36 4.84
N GLU A 124 -10.06 1.22 4.07
CA GLU A 124 -9.46 2.28 3.27
C GLU A 124 -8.84 3.41 4.11
N ASP A 125 -9.18 3.51 5.39
CA ASP A 125 -8.50 4.40 6.32
C ASP A 125 -7.01 4.03 6.44
N TYR A 126 -6.68 2.73 6.41
CA TYR A 126 -5.29 2.28 6.56
C TYR A 126 -4.61 2.04 5.22
N HIS A 127 -5.25 1.27 4.34
CA HIS A 127 -4.67 0.82 3.08
C HIS A 127 -5.68 0.88 1.95
N PHE A 128 -5.28 1.38 0.78
CA PHE A 128 -6.21 1.54 -0.34
C PHE A 128 -5.50 1.58 -1.69
N ARG A 129 -6.30 1.40 -2.75
CA ARG A 129 -5.87 1.62 -4.14
C ARG A 129 -6.87 2.51 -4.83
N GLY A 130 -6.41 3.65 -5.33
CA GLY A 130 -7.30 4.69 -5.85
C GLY A 130 -6.58 6.03 -5.95
N ALA A 131 -7.33 7.11 -5.79
CA ALA A 131 -6.80 8.45 -5.61
C ALA A 131 -6.41 8.67 -4.14
N ALA A 132 -5.29 9.36 -3.89
CA ALA A 132 -4.79 9.66 -2.55
C ALA A 132 -4.89 11.16 -2.21
N GLU A 133 -5.82 11.88 -2.84
CA GLU A 133 -5.88 13.35 -2.77
C GLU A 133 -5.97 13.84 -1.32
N GLY A 134 -5.00 14.67 -0.91
CA GLY A 134 -4.90 15.23 0.44
C GLY A 134 -4.38 14.28 1.52
N ARG A 135 -4.10 13.00 1.20
CA ARG A 135 -3.64 12.01 2.19
C ARG A 135 -2.12 11.91 2.23
N ARG A 136 -1.58 11.75 3.44
CA ARG A 136 -0.15 11.56 3.70
C ARG A 136 0.16 10.07 3.65
N VAL A 137 0.60 9.60 2.48
CA VAL A 137 0.65 8.17 2.17
C VAL A 137 2.00 7.70 1.66
N VAL A 138 2.37 6.47 2.01
CA VAL A 138 3.49 5.75 1.41
C VAL A 138 2.99 4.77 0.36
N LYS A 139 3.72 4.66 -0.76
CA LYS A 139 3.45 3.69 -1.82
C LYS A 139 4.25 2.42 -1.60
N THR A 140 3.54 1.30 -1.59
CA THR A 140 4.15 -0.03 -1.64
C THR A 140 3.93 -0.62 -3.04
N TYR A 141 5.01 -0.95 -3.75
CA TYR A 141 4.92 -1.57 -5.08
C TYR A 141 4.66 -3.07 -4.95
N ASP A 142 3.46 -3.49 -5.33
CA ASP A 142 2.89 -4.81 -5.04
C ASP A 142 3.78 -5.95 -5.59
N ASP A 143 4.18 -5.87 -6.86
CA ASP A 143 4.98 -6.91 -7.50
C ASP A 143 6.38 -7.05 -6.91
N ARG A 144 6.99 -5.94 -6.48
CA ARG A 144 8.31 -5.95 -5.84
C ARG A 144 8.22 -6.54 -4.45
N LEU A 145 7.23 -6.11 -3.67
CA LEU A 145 7.02 -6.62 -2.32
C LEU A 145 6.69 -8.12 -2.33
N ARG A 146 5.84 -8.58 -3.26
CA ARG A 146 5.52 -10.00 -3.41
C ARG A 146 6.75 -10.85 -3.73
N LYS A 147 7.65 -10.35 -4.59
CA LYS A 147 8.93 -11.03 -4.88
C LYS A 147 9.82 -11.11 -3.64
N ILE A 148 9.93 -10.02 -2.89
CA ILE A 148 10.67 -9.99 -1.62
C ILE A 148 10.08 -11.02 -0.66
N TYR A 149 8.77 -11.01 -0.43
CA TYR A 149 8.09 -11.95 0.45
C TYR A 149 8.29 -13.40 0.04
N ALA A 150 8.16 -13.74 -1.25
CA ALA A 150 8.36 -15.10 -1.75
C ALA A 150 9.80 -15.61 -1.55
N SER A 151 10.79 -14.70 -1.52
CA SER A 151 12.20 -15.03 -1.26
C SER A 151 12.57 -15.01 0.22
N LEU A 152 11.70 -14.49 1.09
CA LEU A 152 11.96 -14.36 2.51
C LEU A 152 11.69 -15.71 3.21
N PRO A 153 12.65 -16.23 3.98
CA PRO A 153 12.36 -17.32 4.90
C PRO A 153 11.26 -16.90 5.88
N THR A 154 10.33 -17.79 6.23
CA THR A 154 9.20 -17.51 7.15
C THR A 154 9.67 -16.85 8.46
N ARG A 155 10.82 -17.25 8.99
CA ARG A 155 11.46 -16.67 10.19
C ARG A 155 11.84 -15.18 10.08
N LYS A 156 11.82 -14.60 8.88
CA LYS A 156 12.15 -13.19 8.62
C LYS A 156 10.92 -12.30 8.37
N VAL A 157 9.70 -12.84 8.36
CA VAL A 157 8.49 -12.01 8.18
C VAL A 157 8.37 -10.90 9.22
N ARG A 158 8.82 -11.17 10.46
CA ARG A 158 8.89 -10.16 11.52
C ARG A 158 9.74 -8.92 11.14
N GLN A 159 10.78 -9.10 10.32
CA GLN A 159 11.59 -7.98 9.81
C GLN A 159 10.79 -7.08 8.89
N LEU A 160 9.90 -7.66 8.06
CA LEU A 160 8.98 -6.88 7.23
C LEU A 160 7.99 -6.09 8.08
N GLY A 161 7.58 -6.64 9.22
CA GLY A 161 6.80 -5.92 10.24
C GLY A 161 7.49 -4.71 10.84
N TYR A 162 8.79 -4.82 11.13
CA TYR A 162 9.57 -3.67 11.57
C TYR A 162 9.65 -2.59 10.50
N LEU A 163 9.82 -2.96 9.23
CA LEU A 163 9.74 -2.00 8.12
C LEU A 163 8.36 -1.34 8.04
N TYR A 164 7.29 -2.12 8.24
CA TYR A 164 5.93 -1.58 8.29
C TYR A 164 5.77 -0.53 9.41
N ARG A 165 6.33 -0.78 10.61
CA ARG A 165 6.32 0.18 11.73
C ARG A 165 7.08 1.47 11.43
N LEU A 166 8.02 1.45 10.47
CA LEU A 166 8.78 2.63 10.06
C LEU A 166 8.06 3.49 9.02
N LEU A 167 7.01 2.98 8.36
CA LEU A 167 6.27 3.72 7.33
C LEU A 167 5.78 5.10 7.80
N PRO A 168 5.29 5.31 9.03
CA PRO A 168 4.90 6.64 9.53
C PRO A 168 6.03 7.65 9.58
N TYR A 169 7.29 7.20 9.60
CA TYR A 169 8.47 8.06 9.75
C TYR A 169 9.15 8.37 8.41
N ILE A 170 8.59 7.87 7.30
CA ILE A 170 9.13 8.14 5.96
C ILE A 170 8.76 9.54 5.52
N HIS A 171 9.76 10.40 5.32
CA HIS A 171 9.58 11.74 4.79
C HIS A 171 8.93 11.70 3.39
N LEU A 172 7.84 12.46 3.18
CA LEU A 172 7.02 12.35 1.97
C LEU A 172 7.78 12.65 0.66
N GLU A 173 8.74 13.57 0.72
CA GLU A 173 9.47 14.00 -0.48
C GLU A 173 10.78 13.23 -0.70
N THR A 174 11.48 12.89 0.38
CA THR A 174 12.85 12.35 0.31
C THR A 174 12.92 10.86 0.60
N ASN A 175 11.84 10.26 1.11
CA ASN A 175 11.76 8.89 1.62
C ASN A 175 12.79 8.55 2.72
N MET A 176 13.36 9.57 3.38
CA MET A 176 14.26 9.38 4.52
C MET A 176 13.46 9.14 5.81
N LEU A 177 13.99 8.33 6.72
CA LEU A 177 13.42 8.19 8.06
C LEU A 177 13.70 9.44 8.89
N CYS A 178 12.65 10.09 9.40
CA CYS A 178 12.74 11.30 10.20
C CYS A 178 11.60 11.40 11.20
N TRP A 179 11.78 12.23 12.23
CA TRP A 179 10.78 12.46 13.26
C TRP A 179 9.61 13.36 12.82
N ASN A 180 9.84 14.17 11.80
CA ASN A 180 8.89 15.12 11.21
C ASN A 180 8.69 14.80 9.72
N PRO A 181 8.02 13.68 9.38
CA PRO A 181 7.86 13.18 8.00
C PRO A 181 7.12 14.12 7.04
N PHE A 182 6.51 15.17 7.56
CA PHE A 182 5.71 16.15 6.82
C PHE A 182 6.34 17.55 6.82
N GLU A 183 7.57 17.68 7.31
CA GLU A 183 8.32 18.93 7.25
C GLU A 183 8.58 19.32 5.79
N THR A 184 8.39 20.59 5.46
CA THR A 184 8.60 21.10 4.10
C THR A 184 9.90 21.89 3.98
N ASP A 185 10.42 22.40 5.09
CA ASP A 185 11.72 23.09 5.11
C ASP A 185 12.86 22.05 5.22
N PRO A 186 13.71 21.90 4.18
CA PRO A 186 14.79 20.92 4.21
C PRO A 186 15.80 21.12 5.35
N SER A 187 15.97 22.34 5.89
CA SER A 187 16.89 22.56 7.02
C SER A 187 16.35 22.07 8.36
N GLU A 188 15.03 21.90 8.46
CA GLU A 188 14.35 21.48 9.70
C GLU A 188 14.05 19.97 9.73
N ILE A 189 14.35 19.23 8.66
CA ILE A 189 14.15 17.78 8.62
C ILE A 189 15.06 17.10 9.65
N ARG A 190 14.44 16.48 10.66
CA ARG A 190 15.15 15.77 11.73
C ARG A 190 15.26 14.28 11.41
N ALA A 191 16.33 13.92 10.70
CA ALA A 191 16.64 12.53 10.36
C ALA A 191 16.77 11.64 11.62
N MET A 192 16.27 10.41 11.54
CA MET A 192 16.48 9.41 12.57
C MET A 192 17.84 8.74 12.41
N ASN A 193 18.59 8.63 13.50
CA ASN A 193 19.78 7.79 13.54
C ASN A 193 19.44 6.33 13.89
N LYS A 194 20.44 5.43 13.77
CA LYS A 194 20.25 3.98 13.99
C LYS A 194 19.78 3.64 15.41
N ARG A 195 20.27 4.37 16.41
CA ARG A 195 19.88 4.17 17.80
C ARG A 195 18.43 4.57 18.03
N GLU A 196 18.02 5.71 17.48
CA GLU A 196 16.63 6.17 17.50
C GLU A 196 15.68 5.18 16.82
N ILE A 197 16.09 4.60 15.68
CA ILE A 197 15.32 3.54 15.00
C ILE A 197 15.19 2.29 15.88
N ALA A 198 16.29 1.84 16.51
CA ALA A 198 16.27 0.68 17.40
C ALA A 198 15.33 0.87 18.60
N VAL A 199 15.38 2.05 19.23
CA VAL A 199 14.48 2.43 20.32
C VAL A 199 13.03 2.49 19.86
N THR A 200 12.77 3.09 18.70
CA THR A 200 11.40 3.21 18.14
C THR A 200 10.78 1.85 17.85
N LEU A 201 11.59 0.88 17.43
CA LEU A 201 11.14 -0.47 17.10
C LEU A 201 11.12 -1.42 18.31
N ASP A 202 11.64 -0.99 19.46
CA ASP A 202 11.87 -1.80 20.65
C ASP A 202 12.69 -3.07 20.34
N ILE A 203 13.83 -2.87 19.67
CA ILE A 203 14.76 -3.95 19.29
C ILE A 203 16.19 -3.57 19.63
N ASP A 204 17.07 -4.57 19.70
CA ASP A 204 18.50 -4.33 19.83
C ASP A 204 19.07 -3.65 18.59
N GLU A 205 20.12 -2.84 18.78
CA GLU A 205 20.75 -2.08 17.70
C GLU A 205 21.21 -3.02 16.57
N LYS A 206 21.77 -4.20 16.87
CA LYS A 206 22.28 -5.13 15.85
C LYS A 206 21.16 -5.64 14.93
N THR A 207 19.96 -5.86 15.45
CA THR A 207 18.78 -6.16 14.63
C THR A 207 18.40 -4.96 13.76
N ALA A 208 18.40 -3.74 14.30
CA ALA A 208 18.17 -2.53 13.52
C ALA A 208 19.21 -2.33 12.40
N TYR A 209 20.49 -2.59 12.68
CA TYR A 209 21.57 -2.55 11.68
C TYR A 209 21.30 -3.49 10.50
N ARG A 210 20.78 -4.69 10.75
CA ARG A 210 20.49 -5.66 9.69
C ARG A 210 19.27 -5.28 8.85
N LEU A 211 18.34 -4.49 9.39
CA LEU A 211 17.18 -4.00 8.65
C LEU A 211 17.53 -2.90 7.65
N LEU A 212 18.59 -2.13 7.93
CA LEU A 212 18.99 -0.93 7.19
C LEU A 212 20.18 -1.17 6.23
N GLN A 213 20.61 -2.42 6.05
CA GLN A 213 21.69 -2.83 5.13
C GLN A 213 21.11 -3.50 3.89
#